data_AF-A0AAE3M9R0-F1
#
_entry.id   AF-A0AAE3M9R0-F1
#
_cell.length_a   1.000
_cell.length_b   1.000
_cell.length_c   1.000
_cell.angle_alpha   90.00
_cell.angle_beta   90.00
_cell.angle_gamma   90.00
#
_symmetry.space_group_name_H-M   'P 1'
#
loop_
_entity.id
_entity.type
_entity.pdbx_description
1 polymer ?
#
loop_
_entity_poly.entity_id
_entity_poly.type
_entity_poly.pdbx_seq_one_letter_code
_entity_poly.pdbx_strand_id
1 'polypeptide(L)'
;MPAGQANTTWFPELKDILKEKWNSKMSIEQHFDLVKELNNTLNQIRTDLNIQPPMMWCPKCQKRERSRFTEVSITAMYYALKRFELCKDDYLKKLLRDWKKHSKTENIDIYGKPKEKEEKMNDIHD
;
A
#
# COMPACT_ATOMS: atom_id res chain seq x y z
N MET A 1 1.72 0.84 -24.69
CA MET A 1 1.19 0.77 -23.32
C MET A 1 -0.09 1.60 -23.27
N PRO A 2 -1.26 1.02 -23.00
CA PRO A 2 -2.51 1.77 -22.85
C PRO A 2 -2.40 2.85 -21.76
N ALA A 3 -3.01 4.01 -22.01
CA ALA A 3 -3.04 5.10 -21.05
C ALA A 3 -3.68 4.64 -19.73
N GLY A 4 -2.97 4.82 -18.61
CA GLY A 4 -3.46 4.49 -17.27
C GLY A 4 -3.01 3.13 -16.71
N GLN A 5 -2.39 2.26 -17.51
CA GLN A 5 -1.90 0.96 -17.01
C GLN A 5 -0.78 1.13 -15.96
N ALA A 6 0.04 2.18 -16.09
CA ALA A 6 1.06 2.56 -15.10
C ALA A 6 0.49 2.96 -13.72
N ASN A 7 -0.79 3.39 -13.67
CA ASN A 7 -1.48 3.77 -12.44
C ASN A 7 -2.44 2.68 -11.94
N THR A 8 -2.54 1.55 -12.65
CA THR A 8 -3.44 0.47 -12.28
C THR A 8 -2.79 -0.36 -11.18
N THR A 9 -3.44 -0.41 -10.02
CA THR A 9 -2.99 -1.21 -8.86
C THR A 9 -3.81 -2.49 -8.72
N TRP A 10 -5.12 -2.42 -8.99
CA TRP A 10 -6.05 -3.53 -8.76
C TRP A 10 -6.29 -4.33 -10.04
N PHE A 11 -5.29 -5.14 -10.41
CA PHE A 11 -5.43 -6.15 -11.47
C PHE A 11 -6.35 -7.30 -11.01
N PRO A 12 -6.95 -8.07 -11.94
CA PRO A 12 -7.81 -9.21 -11.61
C PRO A 12 -7.14 -10.20 -10.63
N GLU A 13 -5.85 -10.48 -10.81
CA GLU A 13 -5.07 -11.41 -9.99
C GLU A 13 -5.00 -10.95 -8.52
N LEU A 14 -4.86 -9.64 -8.27
CA LEU A 14 -4.88 -9.11 -6.91
C LEU A 14 -6.26 -9.23 -6.27
N LYS A 15 -7.33 -9.10 -7.07
CA LYS A 15 -8.71 -9.29 -6.60
C LYS A 15 -8.95 -10.75 -6.22
N ASP A 16 -8.41 -11.70 -6.98
CA ASP A 16 -8.55 -13.13 -6.70
C ASP A 16 -7.79 -13.53 -5.43
N ILE A 17 -6.55 -13.03 -5.24
CA ILE A 17 -5.80 -13.18 -3.98
C ILE A 17 -6.61 -12.66 -2.79
N LEU A 18 -7.21 -11.48 -2.91
CA LEU A 18 -8.07 -10.93 -1.86
C LEU A 18 -9.27 -11.82 -1.57
N LYS A 19 -9.95 -12.35 -2.59
CA LYS A 19 -11.11 -13.22 -2.40
C LYS A 19 -10.76 -14.55 -1.74
N GLU A 20 -9.63 -15.14 -2.12
CA GLU A 20 -9.21 -16.45 -1.65
C GLU A 20 -8.62 -16.39 -0.23
N LYS A 21 -7.79 -15.39 0.04
CA LYS A 21 -6.98 -15.34 1.27
C LYS A 21 -7.55 -14.45 2.36
N TRP A 22 -8.39 -13.47 2.02
CA TRP A 22 -8.96 -12.59 3.03
C TRP A 22 -9.86 -13.36 3.99
N ASN A 23 -9.63 -13.20 5.28
CA ASN A 23 -10.48 -13.76 6.33
C ASN A 23 -10.66 -12.73 7.47
N SER A 24 -11.91 -12.53 7.89
CA SER A 24 -12.25 -11.55 8.93
C SER A 24 -11.64 -11.84 10.32
N LYS A 25 -11.08 -13.03 10.52
CA LYS A 25 -10.41 -13.46 11.76
C LYS A 25 -8.89 -13.26 11.73
N MET A 26 -8.33 -12.74 10.64
CA MET A 26 -6.89 -12.49 10.52
C MET A 26 -6.43 -11.44 11.53
N SER A 27 -5.21 -11.60 12.02
CA SER A 27 -4.53 -10.58 12.82
C SER A 27 -3.97 -9.46 11.94
N ILE A 28 -3.56 -8.35 12.56
CA ILE A 28 -2.99 -7.21 11.82
C ILE A 28 -1.66 -7.57 11.16
N GLU A 29 -0.87 -8.44 11.80
CA GLU A 29 0.36 -8.99 11.25
C GLU A 29 0.07 -9.80 9.97
N GLN A 30 -0.97 -10.64 10.00
CA GLN A 30 -1.41 -11.39 8.82
C GLN A 30 -1.96 -10.48 7.71
N HIS A 31 -2.55 -9.32 8.06
CA HIS A 31 -2.91 -8.31 7.06
C HIS A 31 -1.68 -7.76 6.34
N PHE A 32 -0.55 -7.60 7.04
CA PHE A 32 0.70 -7.17 6.40
C PHE A 32 1.32 -8.25 5.52
N ASP A 33 1.23 -9.52 5.92
CA ASP A 33 1.65 -10.63 5.05
C ASP A 33 0.84 -10.64 3.75
N LEU A 34 -0.47 -10.39 3.82
CA LEU A 34 -1.32 -10.26 2.64
C LEU A 34 -0.94 -9.03 1.80
N VAL A 35 -0.64 -7.89 2.41
CA VAL A 35 -0.12 -6.70 1.70
C VAL A 35 1.20 -7.01 0.98
N LYS A 36 2.10 -7.75 1.62
CA LYS A 36 3.39 -8.15 1.02
C LYS A 36 3.16 -9.05 -0.18
N GLU A 37 2.26 -10.02 -0.07
CA GLU A 37 1.88 -10.90 -1.18
C GLU A 37 1.28 -10.12 -2.34
N LEU A 38 0.32 -9.21 -2.07
CA LEU A 38 -0.28 -8.36 -3.11
C LEU A 38 0.77 -7.53 -3.85
N ASN A 39 1.74 -6.95 -3.14
CA ASN A 39 2.82 -6.18 -3.75
C ASN A 39 3.79 -7.04 -4.55
N ASN A 40 4.10 -8.26 -4.09
CA ASN A 40 4.93 -9.20 -4.84
C ASN A 40 4.28 -9.56 -6.18
N THR A 41 3.00 -9.94 -6.16
CA THR A 41 2.25 -10.27 -7.37
C THR A 41 2.11 -9.05 -8.29
N LEU A 42 1.85 -7.87 -7.72
CA LEU A 42 1.76 -6.63 -8.49
C LEU A 42 3.09 -6.29 -9.19
N ASN A 43 4.22 -6.49 -8.52
CA ASN A 43 5.55 -6.28 -9.12
C ASN A 43 5.86 -7.33 -10.20
N GLN A 44 5.43 -8.58 -10.01
CA GLN A 44 5.53 -9.62 -11.02
C GLN A 44 4.75 -9.23 -12.29
N ILE A 45 3.47 -8.86 -12.15
CA ILE A 45 2.62 -8.41 -13.27
C ILE A 45 3.26 -7.23 -14.01
N ARG A 46 3.79 -6.25 -13.28
CA ARG A 46 4.47 -5.09 -13.88
C ARG A 46 5.71 -5.49 -14.66
N THR A 47 6.46 -6.46 -14.16
CA THR A 47 7.66 -6.99 -14.81
C THR A 47 7.28 -7.74 -16.09
N ASP A 48 6.30 -8.64 -16.01
CA ASP A 48 5.84 -9.47 -17.13
C ASP A 48 5.23 -8.63 -18.26
N LEU A 49 4.49 -7.58 -17.89
CA LEU A 49 3.88 -6.64 -18.85
C LEU A 49 4.83 -5.51 -19.28
N ASN A 50 6.08 -5.51 -18.80
CA ASN A 50 7.07 -4.45 -19.00
C ASN A 50 6.47 -3.04 -18.76
N ILE A 51 5.64 -2.93 -17.72
CA ILE A 51 5.03 -1.66 -17.32
C ILE A 51 6.14 -0.78 -16.76
N GLN A 52 6.13 0.48 -17.16
CA GLN A 52 7.07 1.48 -16.68
C GLN A 52 6.35 2.40 -15.69
N PRO A 53 7.04 2.89 -14.64
CA PRO A 53 6.43 3.83 -13.72
C PRO A 53 5.97 5.10 -14.44
N PRO A 54 4.92 5.76 -13.94
CA PRO A 54 4.43 6.99 -14.54
C PRO A 54 5.51 8.09 -14.50
N MET A 55 5.51 8.96 -15.51
CA MET A 55 6.38 10.14 -15.51
C MET A 55 5.79 11.21 -14.60
N MET A 56 6.60 11.75 -13.71
CA MET A 56 6.25 12.86 -12.85
C MET A 56 7.20 14.03 -13.06
N TRP A 57 6.71 15.25 -12.88
CA TRP A 57 7.57 16.42 -12.82
C TRP A 57 8.22 16.48 -11.43
N CYS A 58 9.55 16.53 -11.39
CA CYS A 58 10.29 16.73 -10.16
C CYS A 58 10.61 18.23 -10.01
N PRO A 59 10.04 18.94 -9.01
CA PRO A 59 10.31 20.37 -8.82
C PRO A 59 11.76 20.64 -8.38
N LYS A 60 12.42 19.66 -7.71
CA LYS A 60 13.81 19.78 -7.27
C LYS A 60 14.81 19.64 -8.42
N CYS A 61 14.57 18.68 -9.31
CA CYS A 61 15.45 18.43 -10.46
C CYS A 61 15.07 19.23 -11.71
N GLN A 62 13.92 19.92 -11.69
CA GLN A 62 13.31 20.63 -12.82
C GLN A 62 13.25 19.82 -14.12
N LYS A 63 12.96 18.51 -14.00
CA LYS A 63 12.87 17.60 -15.15
C LYS A 63 11.80 16.55 -14.91
N ARG A 64 11.30 15.94 -16.00
CA ARG A 64 10.42 14.78 -15.89
C ARG A 64 11.24 13.53 -15.61
N GLU A 65 10.94 12.89 -14.49
CA GLU A 65 11.54 11.63 -14.06
C GLU A 65 10.47 10.57 -13.89
N ARG A 66 10.88 9.30 -13.92
CA ARG A 66 9.99 8.18 -13.57
C ARG A 66 9.74 8.24 -12.07
N SER A 67 8.48 8.20 -11.66
CA SER A 67 8.13 8.04 -10.26
C SER A 67 8.49 6.64 -9.78
N ARG A 68 8.33 6.38 -8.48
CA ARG A 68 8.21 5.00 -7.99
C ARG A 68 6.86 4.43 -8.40
N PHE A 69 6.77 3.11 -8.50
CA PHE A 69 5.48 2.45 -8.62
C PHE A 69 4.64 2.68 -7.36
N THR A 70 3.34 2.79 -7.53
CA THR A 70 2.41 2.79 -6.39
C THR A 70 2.32 1.38 -5.83
N GLU A 71 2.58 1.25 -4.53
CA GLU A 71 2.42 0.01 -3.78
C GLU A 71 1.04 -0.04 -3.12
N VAL A 72 0.57 -1.24 -2.81
CA VAL A 72 -0.59 -1.47 -1.97
C VAL A 72 -0.17 -1.26 -0.52
N SER A 73 -0.80 -0.31 0.17
CA SER A 73 -0.69 -0.17 1.62
C SER A 73 -1.78 -0.96 2.34
N ILE A 74 -1.65 -1.16 3.66
CA ILE A 74 -2.70 -1.81 4.46
C ILE A 74 -4.04 -1.06 4.37
N THR A 75 -4.00 0.27 4.29
CA THR A 75 -5.21 1.08 4.13
C THR A 75 -5.82 0.94 2.74
N ALA A 76 -5.00 0.92 1.68
CA ALA A 76 -5.45 0.67 0.32
C ALA A 76 -6.11 -0.71 0.19
N MET A 77 -5.53 -1.72 0.82
CA MET A 77 -6.10 -3.06 0.92
C MET A 77 -7.49 -3.04 1.56
N TYR A 78 -7.67 -2.37 2.70
CA TYR A 78 -8.98 -2.29 3.35
C TYR A 78 -10.04 -1.60 2.50
N TYR A 79 -9.70 -0.51 1.81
CA TYR A 79 -10.63 0.12 0.87
C TYR A 79 -10.97 -0.79 -0.32
N ALA A 80 -10.04 -1.62 -0.75
CA ALA A 80 -10.30 -2.61 -1.79
C ALA A 80 -11.23 -3.73 -1.33
N LEU A 81 -11.14 -4.18 -0.08
CA LEU A 81 -12.10 -5.13 0.50
C LEU A 81 -13.52 -4.59 0.42
N LYS A 82 -13.72 -3.32 0.79
CA LYS A 82 -15.03 -2.64 0.63
C LYS A 82 -15.43 -2.56 -0.84
N ARG A 83 -14.52 -2.11 -1.72
CA ARG A 83 -14.76 -1.95 -3.16
C ARG A 83 -15.15 -3.27 -3.84
N PHE A 84 -14.62 -4.40 -3.36
CA PHE A 84 -14.91 -5.73 -3.87
C PHE A 84 -15.99 -6.47 -3.08
N GLU A 85 -16.71 -5.75 -2.21
CA GLU A 85 -17.84 -6.26 -1.42
C GLU A 85 -17.44 -7.44 -0.50
N LEU A 86 -16.15 -7.53 -0.13
CA LEU A 86 -15.60 -8.50 0.82
C LEU A 86 -15.80 -8.08 2.28
N CYS A 87 -16.16 -6.81 2.51
CA CYS A 87 -16.57 -6.33 3.82
C CYS A 87 -17.57 -5.17 3.74
N LYS A 88 -18.28 -4.93 4.85
CA LYS A 88 -19.22 -3.80 5.02
C LYS A 88 -18.53 -2.57 5.61
N ASP A 89 -19.19 -1.42 5.52
CA ASP A 89 -18.66 -0.11 5.93
C ASP A 89 -18.31 -0.02 7.42
N ASP A 90 -19.17 -0.55 8.26
CA ASP A 90 -18.99 -0.70 9.69
C ASP A 90 -17.76 -1.53 10.02
N TYR A 91 -17.51 -2.61 9.27
CA TYR A 91 -16.32 -3.43 9.42
C TYR A 91 -15.05 -2.73 8.89
N LEU A 92 -15.12 -2.01 7.76
CA LEU A 92 -14.01 -1.19 7.26
C LEU A 92 -13.57 -0.15 8.31
N LYS A 93 -14.52 0.55 8.94
CA LYS A 93 -14.22 1.52 10.01
C LYS A 93 -13.52 0.87 11.19
N LYS A 94 -13.92 -0.37 11.54
CA LYS A 94 -13.26 -1.17 12.57
C LYS A 94 -11.82 -1.50 12.18
N LEU A 95 -11.59 -2.04 10.98
CA LEU A 95 -10.24 -2.35 10.47
C LEU A 95 -9.31 -1.13 10.51
N LEU A 96 -9.78 0.03 10.05
CA LEU A 96 -9.00 1.27 10.07
C LEU A 96 -8.67 1.73 11.48
N ARG A 97 -9.60 1.58 12.43
CA ARG A 97 -9.39 1.92 13.85
C ARG A 97 -8.37 0.98 14.49
N ASP A 98 -8.53 -0.32 14.31
CA ASP A 98 -7.69 -1.35 14.90
C ASP A 98 -6.25 -1.24 14.37
N TRP A 99 -6.11 -1.06 13.04
CA TRP A 99 -4.83 -0.73 12.40
C TRP A 99 -4.17 0.51 13.01
N LYS A 100 -4.90 1.63 13.14
CA LYS A 100 -4.34 2.87 13.67
C LYS A 100 -3.86 2.71 15.12
N LYS A 101 -4.56 1.91 15.91
CA LYS A 101 -4.15 1.58 17.29
C LYS A 101 -2.84 0.80 17.27
N HIS A 102 -2.77 -0.28 16.48
CA HIS A 102 -1.57 -1.11 16.36
C HIS A 102 -0.36 -0.33 15.80
N SER A 103 -0.55 0.50 14.77
CA SER A 103 0.48 1.41 14.22
C SER A 103 1.10 2.34 15.27
N LYS A 104 0.31 2.76 16.27
CA LYS A 104 0.79 3.61 17.36
C LYS A 104 1.54 2.80 18.41
N THR A 105 1.03 1.62 18.77
CA THR A 105 1.65 0.74 19.77
C THR A 105 3.00 0.20 19.29
N GLU A 106 3.06 -0.31 18.05
CA GLU A 106 4.27 -0.93 17.48
C GLU A 106 5.17 0.09 16.76
N ASN A 107 4.77 1.37 16.70
CA ASN A 107 5.46 2.42 15.97
C ASN A 107 5.81 2.05 14.51
N ILE A 108 4.84 1.51 13.77
CA ILE A 108 5.00 1.07 12.38
C ILE A 108 4.19 1.92 11.39
N ASP A 109 4.67 2.03 10.16
CA ASP A 109 4.06 2.75 9.03
C ASP A 109 3.01 1.92 8.28
N ILE A 110 2.42 2.49 7.23
CA ILE A 110 1.35 1.86 6.43
C ILE A 110 1.78 0.61 5.65
N TYR A 111 3.07 0.26 5.68
CA TYR A 111 3.65 -0.93 5.07
C TYR A 111 4.18 -1.93 6.13
N GLY A 112 3.98 -1.63 7.42
CA GLY A 112 4.42 -2.49 8.53
C GLY A 112 5.89 -2.31 8.89
N LYS A 113 6.55 -1.27 8.36
CA LYS A 113 7.95 -0.96 8.68
C LYS A 113 8.01 -0.04 9.89
N PRO A 114 9.04 -0.14 10.75
CA PRO A 114 9.24 0.83 11.83
C PRO A 114 9.25 2.24 11.25
N LYS A 115 8.48 3.14 11.86
CA LYS A 115 8.62 4.57 11.57
C LYS A 115 10.00 4.96 12.03
N GLU A 116 10.83 5.45 11.10
CA GLU A 116 12.09 6.08 11.47
C GLU A 116 11.78 7.08 12.58
N LYS A 117 12.48 6.95 13.71
CA LYS A 117 12.44 7.99 14.72
C LYS A 117 12.95 9.24 13.98
N GLU A 118 12.12 10.27 13.86
CA GLU A 118 12.63 11.61 13.64
C GLU A 118 13.56 11.88 14.83
N GLU A 119 14.85 11.53 14.70
CA GLU A 119 15.89 12.17 15.47
C GLU A 119 15.80 13.63 15.10
N LYS A 120 15.13 14.40 15.96
CA LYS A 120 15.23 15.85 15.95
C LYS A 120 16.69 16.18 16.18
N MET A 121 17.45 16.28 15.09
CA MET A 121 18.66 17.06 15.05
C MET A 121 18.21 18.52 15.16
N ASN A 122 17.92 18.94 16.39
CA ASN A 122 17.93 20.35 16.74
C ASN A 122 19.40 20.76 16.71
N ASP A 123 19.91 21.01 15.50
CA ASP A 123 21.16 21.71 15.32
C ASP A 123 21.01 23.11 15.88
N ILE A 124 21.92 23.39 16.80
CA ILE A 124 22.27 24.66 17.42
C ILE A 124 22.45 25.71 16.32
N HIS A 125 21.68 26.79 16.38
CA HIS A 125 22.02 28.18 16.01
C HIS A 125 21.13 29.01 16.96
N ASP A 126 21.63 29.75 17.95
CA ASP A 126 22.72 30.73 17.98
C ASP A 126 23.33 30.75 19.39
#